data_AF-A0A2J7Y1D3-F1
#
_entry.id   AF-A0A2J7Y1D3-F1
#
_cell.length_a   1.000
_cell.length_b   1.000
_cell.length_c   1.000
_cell.angle_alpha   90.00
_cell.angle_beta   90.00
_cell.angle_gamma   90.00
#
_symmetry.space_group_name_H-M   'P 1'
#
loop_
_entity.id
_entity.type
_entity.pdbx_description
1 polymer ?
#
loop_
_entity_poly.entity_id
_entity_poly.type
_entity_poly.pdbx_seq_one_letter_code
_entity_poly.pdbx_strand_id
1 'polypeptide(L)'
;PLVPPTNGSGAACDPPTASWCENSVSQRLDCDGDGVEDWVCMVAPIPAKRGVIRSTGACIVTDDKTGWPNAPDSYCPVLLTCDRPTWWCGSHTDEVLRTADCDGDGITDY
;
A
#
# COMPACT_ATOMS: atom_id res chain seq x y z
N PRO A 1 24.98 12.14 19.07
CA PRO A 1 24.32 10.82 19.01
C PRO A 1 22.81 11.00 18.90
N LEU A 2 22.28 10.87 17.69
CA LEU A 2 20.83 10.87 17.48
C LEU A 2 20.30 9.52 17.94
N VAL A 3 19.59 9.51 19.07
CA VAL A 3 18.88 8.33 19.55
C VAL A 3 17.63 8.19 18.67
N PRO A 4 17.47 7.09 17.90
CA PRO A 4 16.25 6.86 17.16
C PRO A 4 15.10 6.66 18.16
N PRO A 5 13.89 7.17 17.90
CA PRO A 5 12.75 6.86 18.75
C PRO A 5 12.52 5.35 18.71
N THR A 6 12.75 4.70 19.85
CA THR A 6 12.32 3.33 20.11
C THR A 6 10.86 3.42 20.53
N ASN A 7 9.94 3.27 19.58
CA ASN A 7 8.54 3.02 19.94
C ASN A 7 8.27 1.53 19.82
N GLY A 8 8.55 0.83 20.92
CA GLY A 8 7.92 -0.46 21.17
C GLY A 8 6.45 -0.22 21.50
N SER A 9 5.58 -0.42 20.52
CA SER A 9 4.14 -0.73 20.61
C SER A 9 3.53 -0.47 19.23
N GLY A 10 2.67 -1.37 18.74
CA GLY A 10 2.05 -1.32 17.41
C GLY A 10 1.28 -0.03 17.11
N ALA A 11 1.99 1.01 16.73
CA ALA A 11 1.44 2.29 16.31
C ALA A 11 1.39 2.32 14.77
N ALA A 12 0.23 2.68 14.23
CA ALA A 12 0.05 2.88 12.80
C ALA A 12 0.99 3.99 12.28
N CYS A 13 1.47 3.82 11.06
CA CYS A 13 2.31 4.83 10.42
C CYS A 13 1.53 6.12 10.17
N ASP A 14 2.20 7.26 10.38
CA ASP A 14 1.67 8.56 9.94
C ASP A 14 1.38 8.52 8.43
N PRO A 15 0.38 9.27 7.95
CA PRO A 15 0.08 9.35 6.53
C PRO A 15 1.33 9.77 5.73
N PRO A 16 1.64 9.10 4.60
CA PRO A 16 2.78 9.46 3.79
C PRO A 16 2.65 10.88 3.24
N THR A 17 3.78 11.49 2.89
CA THR A 17 3.76 12.80 2.23
C THR A 17 2.99 12.71 0.92
N ALA A 18 2.29 13.80 0.56
CA ALA A 18 1.47 13.85 -0.66
C ALA A 18 2.25 13.46 -1.95
N SER A 19 3.58 13.66 -1.95
CA SER A 19 4.48 13.31 -3.05
C SER A 19 4.74 11.81 -3.20
N TRP A 20 4.60 10.99 -2.15
CA TRP A 20 4.91 9.56 -2.22
C TRP A 20 3.82 8.78 -2.96
N CYS A 21 2.56 9.19 -2.82
CA CYS A 21 1.42 8.61 -3.51
C CYS A 21 0.62 9.65 -4.32
N GLU A 22 1.32 10.52 -5.03
CA GLU A 22 0.70 11.61 -5.78
C GLU A 22 -0.12 11.09 -6.98
N ASN A 23 -1.28 11.69 -7.24
CA ASN A 23 -2.20 11.32 -8.34
C ASN A 23 -2.65 9.85 -8.33
N SER A 24 -2.75 9.26 -7.14
CA SER A 24 -2.87 7.80 -6.95
C SER A 24 -3.87 7.44 -5.84
N VAL A 25 -4.18 6.14 -5.72
CA VAL A 25 -5.04 5.61 -4.65
C VAL A 25 -4.16 5.14 -3.50
N SER A 26 -4.42 5.66 -2.29
CA SER A 26 -3.84 5.13 -1.05
C SER A 26 -4.89 4.34 -0.27
N GLN A 27 -4.47 3.18 0.25
CA GLN A 27 -5.29 2.32 1.10
C GLN A 27 -4.61 2.08 2.43
N ARG A 28 -5.43 1.86 3.47
CA ARG A 28 -4.99 1.44 4.79
C ARG A 28 -5.53 0.05 5.07
N LEU A 29 -4.64 -0.88 5.37
CA LEU A 29 -4.98 -2.24 5.78
C LEU A 29 -3.78 -2.91 6.45
N ASP A 30 -4.03 -3.87 7.32
CA ASP A 30 -2.98 -4.68 7.95
C ASP A 30 -2.42 -5.67 6.91
N CYS A 31 -1.23 -5.39 6.40
CA CYS A 31 -0.62 -6.15 5.31
C CYS A 31 0.17 -7.36 5.80
N ASP A 32 0.62 -7.37 7.06
CA ASP A 32 1.48 -8.41 7.61
C ASP A 32 0.91 -9.17 8.82
N GLY A 33 -0.34 -8.86 9.19
CA GLY A 33 -1.12 -9.57 10.20
C GLY A 33 -0.71 -9.23 11.62
N ASP A 34 -0.06 -8.07 11.83
CA ASP A 34 0.42 -7.65 13.15
C ASP A 34 -0.65 -6.88 13.96
N GLY A 35 -1.82 -6.65 13.38
CA GLY A 35 -2.94 -5.91 13.96
C GLY A 35 -2.84 -4.39 13.80
N VAL A 36 -1.88 -3.89 13.02
CA VAL A 36 -1.64 -2.48 12.74
C VAL A 36 -1.81 -2.21 11.25
N GLU A 37 -2.64 -1.22 10.89
CA GLU A 37 -2.82 -0.87 9.49
C GLU A 37 -1.56 -0.20 8.89
N ASP A 38 -1.18 -0.67 7.71
CA ASP A 38 -0.11 -0.17 6.86
C ASP A 38 -0.64 0.76 5.78
N TRP A 39 0.25 1.48 5.09
CA TRP A 39 -0.12 2.28 3.92
C TRP A 39 0.29 1.57 2.63
N VAL A 40 -0.67 1.34 1.75
CA VAL A 40 -0.43 0.86 0.39
C VAL A 40 -0.71 1.99 -0.59
N CYS A 41 0.22 2.23 -1.50
CA CYS A 41 0.02 3.12 -2.64
C CYS A 41 -0.07 2.31 -3.92
N MET A 42 -1.05 2.64 -4.76
CA MET A 42 -1.17 2.10 -6.11
C MET A 42 -1.46 3.23 -7.11
N VAL A 43 -0.62 3.33 -8.13
CA VAL A 43 -0.71 4.36 -9.18
C VAL A 43 -1.26 3.75 -10.47
N ALA A 44 -2.25 4.41 -11.05
CA ALA A 44 -2.61 4.26 -12.47
C ALA A 44 -2.04 5.46 -13.26
N PRO A 45 -1.55 5.32 -14.52
CA PRO A 45 -1.64 4.15 -15.39
C PRO A 45 -0.29 3.43 -15.63
N ILE A 46 -0.34 2.44 -16.54
CA ILE A 46 0.54 1.27 -16.72
C ILE A 46 2.05 1.59 -16.91
N PRO A 47 2.95 0.77 -16.32
CA PRO A 47 2.64 -0.30 -15.37
C PRO A 47 2.15 0.29 -14.04
N ALA A 48 1.21 -0.41 -13.40
CA ALA A 48 0.74 -0.01 -12.08
C ALA A 48 1.94 0.02 -11.13
N LYS A 49 2.26 1.21 -10.61
CA LYS A 49 3.31 1.35 -9.61
C LYS A 49 2.71 1.09 -8.24
N ARG A 50 3.45 0.41 -7.38
CA ARG A 50 3.01 0.09 -6.03
C ARG A 50 4.12 0.20 -5.01
N GLY A 51 3.75 0.56 -3.79
CA GLY A 51 4.61 0.65 -2.62
C GLY A 51 3.82 0.41 -1.35
N VAL A 52 4.48 -0.12 -0.32
CA VAL A 52 3.86 -0.40 0.98
C VAL A 52 4.74 0.15 2.10
N ILE A 53 4.22 1.05 2.92
CA ILE A 53 4.87 1.50 4.15
C ILE A 53 4.33 0.63 5.28
N ARG A 54 5.18 -0.27 5.76
CA ARG A 54 4.84 -1.19 6.86
C ARG A 54 5.19 -0.63 8.22
N SER A 55 4.30 -0.83 9.19
CA SER A 55 4.51 -0.59 10.61
C SER A 55 5.72 -1.40 11.13
N THR A 56 5.81 -2.68 10.76
CA THR A 56 6.93 -3.60 11.05
C THR A 56 8.24 -3.18 10.38
N GLY A 57 8.14 -2.38 9.30
CA GLY A 57 9.25 -1.71 8.62
C GLY A 57 9.70 -0.40 9.27
N ALA A 58 9.24 -0.12 10.50
CA ALA A 58 9.47 1.13 11.22
C ALA A 58 9.01 2.39 10.47
N CYS A 59 8.00 2.25 9.60
CA CYS A 59 7.46 3.35 8.78
C CYS A 59 8.51 4.08 7.93
N ILE A 60 9.59 3.38 7.52
CA ILE A 60 10.66 3.99 6.73
C ILE A 60 10.20 4.15 5.27
N VAL A 61 10.19 5.40 4.79
CA VAL A 61 9.74 5.77 3.43
C VAL A 61 10.93 5.91 2.49
N THR A 62 11.60 4.80 2.20
CA THR A 62 12.62 4.69 1.14
C THR A 62 12.22 3.62 0.14
N ASP A 63 12.69 3.72 -1.11
CA ASP A 63 12.31 2.79 -2.18
C ASP A 63 12.62 1.32 -1.82
N ASP A 64 13.77 1.05 -1.18
CA ASP A 64 14.14 -0.30 -0.75
C ASP A 64 13.23 -0.86 0.37
N LYS A 65 12.75 0.01 1.26
CA LYS A 65 11.88 -0.38 2.39
C LYS A 65 10.44 -0.51 2.00
N THR A 66 9.98 0.34 1.09
CA THR A 66 8.60 0.35 0.61
C THR A 66 8.38 -0.55 -0.60
N GLY A 67 9.45 -0.99 -1.25
CA GLY A 67 9.41 -1.74 -2.49
C GLY A 67 9.05 -0.87 -3.71
N TRP A 68 8.90 0.44 -3.52
CA TRP A 68 8.53 1.34 -4.60
C TRP A 68 9.51 1.28 -5.78
N PRO A 69 9.04 1.26 -7.05
CA PRO A 69 7.64 1.26 -7.51
C PRO A 69 7.08 -0.15 -7.80
N ASN A 70 7.76 -1.23 -7.41
CA ASN A 70 7.41 -2.62 -7.75
C ASN A 70 7.38 -3.50 -6.50
N ALA A 71 6.68 -3.06 -5.44
CA ALA A 71 6.68 -3.79 -4.18
C ALA A 71 6.18 -5.23 -4.39
N PRO A 72 6.88 -6.26 -3.90
CA PRO A 72 6.46 -7.63 -4.13
C PRO A 72 5.13 -7.91 -3.41
N ASP A 73 4.38 -8.90 -3.86
CA ASP A 73 3.06 -9.22 -3.29
C ASP A 73 3.16 -9.58 -1.81
N SER A 74 4.31 -10.10 -1.39
CA SER A 74 4.64 -10.38 0.01
C SER A 74 4.70 -9.15 0.91
N TYR A 75 4.74 -7.93 0.37
CA TYR A 75 4.66 -6.72 1.18
C TYR A 75 3.23 -6.43 1.62
N CYS A 76 2.23 -6.94 0.89
CA CYS A 76 0.83 -6.84 1.30
C CYS A 76 -0.03 -7.89 0.57
N PRO A 77 0.00 -9.17 1.00
CA PRO A 77 -0.66 -10.27 0.29
C PRO A 77 -2.17 -10.07 0.14
N VAL A 78 -2.80 -9.52 1.18
CA VAL A 78 -4.24 -9.21 1.19
C VAL A 78 -4.66 -8.20 0.12
N LEU A 79 -3.76 -7.37 -0.43
CA LEU A 79 -4.13 -6.39 -1.48
C LEU A 79 -3.38 -6.60 -2.80
N LEU A 80 -2.12 -7.06 -2.75
CA LEU A 80 -1.24 -7.11 -3.91
C LEU A 80 -1.21 -8.47 -4.62
N THR A 81 -1.85 -9.50 -4.06
CA THR A 81 -1.91 -10.83 -4.69
C THR A 81 -2.73 -10.83 -5.98
N CYS A 82 -3.81 -10.06 -6.03
CA CYS A 82 -4.57 -9.87 -7.27
C CYS A 82 -3.93 -8.73 -8.07
N ASP A 83 -3.54 -9.00 -9.32
CA ASP A 83 -3.04 -7.94 -10.19
C ASP A 83 -4.20 -7.01 -10.57
N ARG A 84 -4.04 -5.70 -10.32
CA ARG A 84 -4.98 -4.70 -10.83
C ARG A 84 -5.10 -4.84 -12.36
N PRO A 85 -6.31 -5.10 -12.90
CA PRO A 85 -6.48 -5.23 -14.34
C PRO A 85 -6.00 -3.98 -15.09
N THR A 86 -5.19 -4.24 -16.11
CA THR A 86 -4.68 -3.22 -17.01
C THR A 86 -5.87 -2.59 -17.78
N TRP A 87 -5.93 -1.26 -17.85
CA TRP A 87 -7.00 -0.47 -18.50
C TRP A 87 -8.36 -0.41 -17.79
N TRP A 88 -8.51 -0.97 -16.58
CA TRP A 88 -9.72 -0.76 -15.77
C TRP A 88 -9.59 0.51 -14.92
N CYS A 89 -10.67 1.30 -14.86
CA CYS A 89 -10.73 2.55 -14.08
C CYS A 89 -9.51 3.46 -14.31
N GLY A 90 -9.16 3.69 -15.57
CA GLY A 90 -8.03 4.52 -15.99
C GLY A 90 -8.25 5.26 -17.30
N SER A 91 -9.49 5.26 -17.80
CA SER A 91 -9.85 5.86 -19.09
C SER A 91 -10.70 7.12 -18.97
N HIS A 92 -11.34 7.31 -17.82
CA HIS A 92 -12.11 8.50 -17.51
C HIS A 92 -11.62 9.17 -16.22
N THR A 93 -11.70 10.50 -16.16
CA THR A 93 -11.20 11.32 -15.04
C THR A 93 -12.07 11.26 -13.79
N ASP A 94 -13.24 10.63 -13.87
CA ASP A 94 -14.23 10.47 -12.81
C ASP A 94 -14.40 9.00 -12.36
N GLU A 95 -13.60 8.08 -12.89
CA GLU A 95 -13.56 6.69 -12.43
C GLU A 95 -12.86 6.59 -11.06
N VAL A 96 -13.55 5.97 -10.09
CA VAL A 96 -12.98 5.63 -8.79
C VAL A 96 -12.85 4.11 -8.72
N LEU A 97 -11.61 3.62 -8.67
CA LEU A 97 -11.37 2.22 -8.36
C LEU A 97 -11.78 1.96 -6.90
N ARG A 98 -12.60 0.94 -6.70
CA ARG A 98 -12.91 0.38 -5.38
C ARG A 98 -12.32 -1.01 -5.28
N THR A 99 -12.08 -1.44 -4.06
CA THR A 99 -11.51 -2.73 -3.77
C THR A 99 -12.24 -3.32 -2.56
N ALA A 100 -12.55 -4.60 -2.63
CA ALA A 100 -13.26 -5.35 -1.59
C ALA A 100 -13.02 -6.84 -1.77
N ASP A 101 -12.95 -7.60 -0.68
CA ASP A 101 -13.03 -9.06 -0.71
C ASP A 101 -14.47 -9.47 -1.02
N CYS A 102 -14.73 -9.84 -2.28
CA CYS A 102 -16.07 -10.14 -2.79
C CYS A 102 -16.46 -11.61 -2.61
N ASP A 103 -15.49 -12.51 -2.48
CA ASP A 103 -15.72 -13.96 -2.37
C ASP A 103 -15.41 -14.57 -1.00
N GLY A 104 -14.84 -13.79 -0.09
CA GLY A 104 -14.58 -14.13 1.30
C GLY A 104 -13.28 -14.90 1.53
N ASP A 105 -12.31 -14.83 0.62
CA ASP A 105 -11.03 -15.53 0.72
C ASP A 105 -9.96 -14.78 1.53
N GLY A 106 -10.25 -13.54 1.95
CA GLY A 106 -9.35 -12.68 2.70
C GLY A 106 -8.32 -11.94 1.82
N ILE A 107 -8.45 -12.01 0.50
CA ILE A 107 -7.72 -11.23 -0.50
C ILE A 107 -8.68 -10.20 -1.08
N THR A 108 -8.16 -9.03 -1.36
CA THR A 108 -8.94 -7.90 -1.86
C THR A 108 -9.05 -7.98 -3.39
N ASP A 109 -10.28 -7.91 -3.92
CA ASP A 109 -10.57 -7.83 -5.36
C ASP A 109 -10.62 -6.39 -5.89
N TYR A 110 -10.70 -6.26 -7.22
CA TYR A 110 -10.83 -5.01 -8.00
C TYR A 110 -12.13 -4.94 -8.80
#